data_AF-A0A2N2B200-F1
#
_entry.id   AF-A0A2N2B200-F1
#
_cell.length_a   1.000
_cell.length_b   1.000
_cell.length_c   1.000
_cell.angle_alpha   90.00
_cell.angle_beta   90.00
_cell.angle_gamma   90.00
#
_symmetry.space_group_name_H-M   'P 1'
#
loop_
_entity.id
_entity.type
_entity.pdbx_description
1 polymer ?
#
loop_
_entity_poly.entity_id
_entity_poly.type
_entity_poly.pdbx_seq_one_letter_code
_entity_poly.pdbx_strand_id
1 'polypeptide(L)'
;MDRKIKFENSLAFKNPNLAKDWHPTKNGNMKPDNVTASSAKKVWWQCKKSDEWRATINSRAQGAGCPYCAGQRAIKGETDLATVNPRIAKEWHPTKNGDLKPDSVKVQSGKKVWWLCEKGHEWETRISHRHISGCPYCSGKRVIEGETDLATVNPQLAKEWHPTKNRILEPNDVTAKSGRKVWWQCKKGHEWKATISQRHIHNCPYCVGHRVIKGESDLATLNPKLAKEWHPTKNGNLKSNDVTIKSGKKVWWQCENGHEWEATVANRSKGGRCPYCSGRRPIKGETDLVTINPILAKEWHSIKNGKLNPDDVMVQSNKKVWWQCEKRHEWEAHIQGRSLGSGCPYCSGRRPIKGETDLITVNPELAKEWHPTMNGSLEYEGVTAKSGRKVWWQCENGHEWEEIVSNRSKGRGCPYCSGRRPIKGETDLATVNPHLAKEWHLIKNGNMKPDQVTARSVRKVWWQCEKGHEWRAMISNRAIGRGCAQCRRSYSV
;
A
#
# COMPACT_ATOMS: atom_id res chain seq x y z
N MET A 1 -22.64 29.04 77.01
CA MET A 1 -21.42 29.86 76.82
C MET A 1 -20.80 29.52 75.48
N ASP A 2 -21.01 30.36 74.47
CA ASP A 2 -20.30 30.23 73.18
C ASP A 2 -18.80 30.47 73.41
N ARG A 3 -17.98 29.43 73.24
CA ARG A 3 -16.52 29.57 73.19
C ARG A 3 -16.17 30.48 72.00
N LYS A 4 -15.94 31.77 72.27
CA LYS A 4 -15.39 32.70 71.29
C LYS A 4 -14.02 32.17 70.85
N ILE A 5 -13.94 31.75 69.59
CA ILE A 5 -12.68 31.40 68.95
C ILE A 5 -11.82 32.67 68.89
N LYS A 6 -10.55 32.60 69.33
CA LYS A 6 -9.60 33.70 69.15
C LYS A 6 -9.43 33.97 67.66
N PHE A 7 -9.43 35.24 67.24
CA PHE A 7 -9.37 35.65 65.83
C PHE A 7 -8.22 34.97 65.05
N GLU A 8 -7.05 34.84 65.67
CA GLU A 8 -5.85 34.17 65.12
C GLU A 8 -6.06 32.68 64.78
N ASN A 9 -7.09 32.06 65.36
CA ASN A 9 -7.46 30.66 65.11
C ASN A 9 -8.66 30.51 64.16
N SER A 10 -9.21 31.62 63.66
CA SER A 10 -10.32 31.61 62.70
C SER A 10 -9.90 31.17 61.30
N LEU A 11 -10.86 30.70 60.51
CA LEU A 11 -10.67 30.37 59.10
C LEU A 11 -10.31 31.62 58.29
N ALA A 12 -10.90 32.78 58.62
CA ALA A 12 -10.59 34.06 57.99
C ALA A 12 -9.10 34.43 58.13
N PHE A 13 -8.52 34.24 59.32
CA PHE A 13 -7.13 34.56 59.60
C PHE A 13 -6.16 33.54 58.99
N LYS A 14 -6.41 32.24 59.20
CA LYS A 14 -5.48 31.18 58.74
C LYS A 14 -5.54 30.93 57.23
N ASN A 15 -6.74 31.01 56.65
CA ASN A 15 -6.96 30.73 55.22
C ASN A 15 -7.78 31.86 54.54
N PRO A 16 -7.23 33.09 54.43
CA PRO A 16 -7.97 34.26 53.94
C PRO A 16 -8.47 34.12 52.50
N ASN A 17 -7.74 33.37 51.65
CA ASN A 17 -8.20 33.10 50.28
C ASN A 17 -9.38 32.12 50.24
N LEU A 18 -9.41 31.13 51.13
CA LEU A 18 -10.53 30.20 51.22
C LEU A 18 -11.77 30.88 51.83
N ALA A 19 -11.59 31.83 52.75
CA ALA A 19 -12.68 32.63 53.31
C ALA A 19 -13.42 33.46 52.24
N LYS A 20 -12.77 33.85 51.14
CA LYS A 20 -13.40 34.53 49.99
C LYS A 20 -14.40 33.65 49.23
N ASP A 21 -14.25 32.33 49.32
CA ASP A 21 -15.17 31.36 48.69
C ASP A 21 -16.38 31.05 49.60
N TRP A 22 -16.48 31.68 50.78
CA TRP A 22 -17.59 31.48 51.69
C TRP A 22 -18.89 32.03 51.07
N HIS A 23 -19.95 31.23 51.07
CA HIS A 23 -21.22 31.70 50.50
C HIS A 23 -21.78 32.87 51.34
N PRO A 24 -22.20 33.99 50.71
CA PRO A 24 -22.56 35.23 51.43
C PRO A 24 -23.76 35.11 52.37
N THR A 25 -24.79 34.32 52.00
CA THR A 25 -26.06 34.28 52.76
C THR A 25 -26.50 32.89 53.27
N LYS A 26 -26.03 31.78 52.70
CA LYS A 26 -26.55 30.42 52.98
C LYS A 26 -25.98 29.73 54.21
N ASN A 27 -25.07 30.38 54.93
CA ASN A 27 -24.41 29.82 56.12
C ASN A 27 -25.00 30.34 57.45
N GLY A 28 -26.10 31.11 57.40
CA GLY A 28 -26.74 31.67 58.59
C GLY A 28 -25.74 32.48 59.42
N ASN A 29 -25.68 32.20 60.73
CA ASN A 29 -24.79 32.92 61.66
C ASN A 29 -23.31 32.47 61.61
N MET A 30 -22.97 31.46 60.78
CA MET A 30 -21.58 31.01 60.63
C MET A 30 -20.82 31.93 59.67
N LYS A 31 -19.75 32.54 60.17
CA LYS A 31 -18.84 33.43 59.45
C LYS A 31 -17.43 32.83 59.46
N PRO A 32 -16.59 33.10 58.44
CA PRO A 32 -15.19 32.66 58.45
C PRO A 32 -14.41 33.07 59.71
N ASP A 33 -14.80 34.18 60.35
CA ASP A 33 -14.18 34.70 61.58
C ASP A 33 -14.54 33.90 62.85
N ASN A 34 -15.62 33.11 62.82
CA ASN A 34 -16.13 32.37 63.98
C ASN A 34 -16.08 30.84 63.82
N VAL A 35 -15.29 30.34 62.88
CA VAL A 35 -15.04 28.90 62.66
C VAL A 35 -13.55 28.63 62.49
N THR A 36 -13.08 27.43 62.86
CA THR A 36 -11.69 27.01 62.65
C THR A 36 -11.53 26.25 61.33
N ALA A 37 -10.32 26.26 60.75
CA ALA A 37 -9.99 25.53 59.53
C ALA A 37 -10.10 24.00 59.66
N SER A 38 -10.06 23.44 60.88
CA SER A 38 -10.21 22.00 61.15
C SER A 38 -11.66 21.55 61.34
N SER A 39 -12.63 22.46 61.25
CA SER A 39 -14.04 22.16 61.52
C SER A 39 -14.64 21.16 60.53
N ALA A 40 -15.38 20.16 61.04
CA ALA A 40 -16.12 19.20 60.23
C ALA A 40 -17.50 19.73 59.75
N LYS A 41 -17.86 20.97 60.09
CA LYS A 41 -19.16 21.55 59.70
C LYS A 41 -19.28 21.68 58.18
N LYS A 42 -20.42 21.26 57.64
CA LYS A 42 -20.73 21.31 56.20
C LYS A 42 -21.46 22.59 55.84
N VAL A 43 -20.74 23.51 55.24
CA VAL A 43 -21.20 24.86 54.87
C VAL A 43 -21.31 25.02 53.35
N TRP A 44 -22.02 26.04 52.93
CA TRP A 44 -22.13 26.46 51.53
C TRP A 44 -20.93 27.30 51.12
N TRP A 45 -20.42 27.00 49.94
CA TRP A 45 -19.33 27.68 49.29
C TRP A 45 -19.80 28.20 47.93
N GLN A 46 -19.21 29.30 47.48
CA GLN A 46 -19.46 29.90 46.18
C GLN A 46 -18.12 30.16 45.49
N CYS A 47 -18.04 29.83 44.20
CA CYS A 47 -16.85 30.07 43.39
C CYS A 47 -17.22 31.08 42.30
N LYS A 48 -16.29 31.94 41.90
CA LYS A 48 -16.52 32.95 40.85
C LYS A 48 -16.92 32.37 39.50
N LYS A 49 -16.58 31.10 39.22
CA LYS A 49 -16.77 30.44 37.91
C LYS A 49 -17.92 29.42 37.90
N SER A 50 -18.67 29.23 38.99
CA SER A 50 -19.68 28.16 39.04
C SER A 50 -20.74 28.39 40.11
N ASP A 51 -21.75 27.50 40.11
CA ASP A 51 -22.74 27.39 41.16
C ASP A 51 -22.15 27.11 42.55
N GLU A 52 -23.00 27.33 43.55
CA GLU A 52 -22.78 27.01 44.95
C GLU A 52 -22.69 25.49 45.21
N TRP A 53 -21.96 25.12 46.27
CA TRP A 53 -21.92 23.73 46.72
C TRP A 53 -21.70 23.62 48.23
N ARG A 54 -22.07 22.46 48.78
CA ARG A 54 -21.82 22.11 50.18
C ARG A 54 -20.60 21.22 50.34
N ALA A 55 -19.66 21.64 51.19
CA ALA A 55 -18.49 20.87 51.59
C ALA A 55 -18.12 21.16 53.04
N THR A 56 -17.38 20.27 53.68
CA THR A 56 -16.88 20.48 55.04
C THR A 56 -15.71 21.47 55.04
N ILE A 57 -15.58 22.27 56.10
CA ILE A 57 -14.53 23.29 56.23
C ILE A 57 -13.13 22.65 56.20
N ASN A 58 -12.93 21.57 56.96
CA ASN A 58 -11.67 20.85 56.99
C ASN A 58 -11.21 20.30 55.63
N SER A 59 -12.14 19.76 54.82
CA SER A 59 -11.82 19.24 53.49
C SER A 59 -11.37 20.35 52.55
N ARG A 60 -12.06 21.51 52.57
CA ARG A 60 -11.66 22.69 51.78
C ARG A 60 -10.31 23.24 52.25
N ALA A 61 -10.08 23.29 53.56
CA ALA A 61 -8.82 23.76 54.13
C ALA A 61 -7.63 22.87 53.79
N GLN A 62 -7.86 21.57 53.55
CA GLN A 62 -6.85 20.60 53.09
C GLN A 62 -6.63 20.62 51.57
N GLY A 63 -7.25 21.56 50.84
CA GLY A 63 -7.03 21.75 49.40
C GLY A 63 -8.11 21.18 48.48
N ALA A 64 -9.24 20.69 49.00
CA ALA A 64 -10.37 20.33 48.15
C ALA A 64 -10.94 21.59 47.48
N GLY A 65 -10.80 21.68 46.15
CA GLY A 65 -11.27 22.80 45.34
C GLY A 65 -12.76 22.76 45.00
N CYS A 66 -13.18 23.69 44.14
CA CYS A 66 -14.55 23.70 43.60
C CYS A 66 -14.79 22.45 42.71
N PRO A 67 -15.82 21.63 42.98
CA PRO A 67 -16.08 20.41 42.22
C PRO A 67 -16.53 20.70 40.77
N TYR A 68 -17.04 21.89 40.48
CA TYR A 68 -17.38 22.31 39.12
C TYR A 68 -16.10 22.63 38.33
N CYS A 69 -15.22 23.47 38.88
CA CYS A 69 -13.94 23.85 38.29
C CYS A 69 -12.98 22.65 38.13
N ALA A 70 -12.99 21.72 39.09
CA ALA A 70 -12.22 20.48 39.03
C ALA A 70 -12.79 19.45 38.03
N GLY A 71 -13.84 19.80 37.28
CA GLY A 71 -14.41 18.91 36.29
C GLY A 71 -15.33 17.82 36.85
N GLN A 72 -15.57 17.76 38.16
CA GLN A 72 -16.34 16.68 38.81
C GLN A 72 -17.87 16.85 38.74
N ARG A 73 -18.38 18.08 38.69
CA ARG A 73 -19.81 18.40 38.54
C ARG A 73 -20.08 19.24 37.29
N ALA A 74 -21.24 19.03 36.67
CA ALA A 74 -21.69 19.77 35.48
C ALA A 74 -22.02 21.22 35.85
N ILE A 75 -21.61 22.15 34.99
CA ILE A 75 -22.06 23.55 35.00
C ILE A 75 -23.20 23.63 33.98
N LYS A 76 -24.39 23.96 34.45
CA LYS A 76 -25.59 24.07 33.61
C LYS A 76 -25.42 25.18 32.58
N GLY A 77 -25.72 24.88 31.32
CA GLY A 77 -25.56 25.80 30.18
C GLY A 77 -24.15 25.83 29.59
N GLU A 78 -23.20 25.07 30.13
CA GLU A 78 -21.81 25.06 29.63
C GLU A 78 -21.25 23.64 29.45
N THR A 79 -21.26 22.82 30.51
CA THR A 79 -20.58 21.52 30.53
C THR A 79 -21.50 20.34 30.85
N ASP A 80 -22.80 20.59 30.99
CA ASP A 80 -23.81 19.55 31.18
C ASP A 80 -24.14 18.81 29.87
N LEU A 81 -24.75 17.63 30.00
CA LEU A 81 -25.08 16.75 28.88
C LEU A 81 -26.11 17.39 27.92
N ALA A 82 -27.08 18.15 28.42
CA ALA A 82 -28.08 18.79 27.56
C ALA A 82 -27.46 19.83 26.64
N THR A 83 -26.50 20.60 27.17
CA THR A 83 -25.76 21.62 26.42
C THR A 83 -24.76 20.99 25.47
N VAL A 84 -23.91 20.09 25.96
CA VAL A 84 -22.80 19.51 25.18
C VAL A 84 -23.29 18.53 24.13
N ASN A 85 -24.37 17.78 24.41
CA ASN A 85 -24.94 16.84 23.45
C ASN A 85 -26.48 16.79 23.52
N PRO A 86 -27.16 17.77 22.90
CA PRO A 86 -28.62 17.88 22.93
C PRO A 86 -29.32 16.69 22.26
N ARG A 87 -28.69 16.05 21.27
CA ARG A 87 -29.26 14.86 20.60
C ARG A 87 -29.32 13.67 21.55
N ILE A 88 -28.27 13.42 22.32
CA ILE A 88 -28.27 12.35 23.33
C ILE A 88 -29.20 12.70 24.50
N ALA A 89 -29.26 13.97 24.91
CA ALA A 89 -30.16 14.39 25.97
C ALA A 89 -31.65 14.17 25.62
N LYS A 90 -32.03 14.24 24.34
CA LYS A 90 -33.39 13.88 23.87
C LYS A 90 -33.73 12.40 24.08
N GLU A 91 -32.74 11.53 24.16
CA GLU A 91 -32.93 10.10 24.45
C GLU A 91 -32.96 9.79 25.95
N TRP A 92 -32.94 10.80 26.82
CA TRP A 92 -33.08 10.58 28.26
C TRP A 92 -34.46 10.02 28.56
N HIS A 93 -34.53 8.91 29.31
CA HIS A 93 -35.81 8.29 29.60
C HIS A 93 -36.69 9.24 30.45
N PRO A 94 -37.97 9.46 30.09
CA PRO A 94 -38.82 10.49 30.71
C PRO A 94 -39.14 10.23 32.19
N THR A 95 -39.29 8.96 32.61
CA THR A 95 -39.76 8.61 33.96
C THR A 95 -38.82 7.74 34.80
N LYS A 96 -37.85 7.04 34.21
CA LYS A 96 -37.02 6.03 34.92
C LYS A 96 -35.75 6.57 35.60
N ASN A 97 -35.48 7.87 35.51
CA ASN A 97 -34.27 8.49 36.07
C ASN A 97 -34.53 9.34 37.33
N GLY A 98 -35.76 9.32 37.86
CA GLY A 98 -36.16 10.14 39.02
C GLY A 98 -35.90 11.63 38.77
N ASP A 99 -35.35 12.33 39.76
CA ASP A 99 -35.04 13.77 39.67
C ASP A 99 -33.78 14.10 38.86
N LEU A 100 -33.04 13.09 38.38
CA LEU A 100 -31.80 13.32 37.64
C LEU A 100 -32.11 13.78 36.21
N LYS A 101 -31.67 15.00 35.89
CA LYS A 101 -31.90 15.64 34.59
C LYS A 101 -30.61 15.70 33.74
N PRO A 102 -30.71 15.69 32.40
CA PRO A 102 -29.56 15.85 31.52
C PRO A 102 -28.73 17.11 31.79
N ASP A 103 -29.38 18.21 32.21
CA ASP A 103 -28.71 19.49 32.53
C ASP A 103 -27.94 19.49 33.86
N SER A 104 -27.98 18.37 34.60
CA SER A 104 -27.31 18.21 35.91
C SER A 104 -26.13 17.23 35.89
N VAL A 105 -25.82 16.63 34.73
CA VAL A 105 -24.81 15.57 34.58
C VAL A 105 -23.84 15.86 33.44
N LYS A 106 -22.62 15.31 33.54
CA LYS A 106 -21.61 15.43 32.47
C LYS A 106 -21.67 14.28 31.49
N VAL A 107 -21.23 14.53 30.25
CA VAL A 107 -21.09 13.51 29.21
C VAL A 107 -20.14 12.35 29.60
N GLN A 108 -19.10 12.61 30.40
CA GLN A 108 -18.16 11.58 30.90
C GLN A 108 -18.60 10.92 32.21
N SER A 109 -19.83 11.15 32.67
CA SER A 109 -20.29 10.60 33.94
C SER A 109 -20.40 9.07 33.92
N GLY A 110 -19.89 8.42 34.97
CA GLY A 110 -20.04 6.98 35.19
C GLY A 110 -21.41 6.53 35.71
N LYS A 111 -22.34 7.46 35.96
CA LYS A 111 -23.71 7.14 36.41
C LYS A 111 -24.43 6.31 35.34
N LYS A 112 -25.11 5.24 35.77
CA LYS A 112 -26.05 4.49 34.94
C LYS A 112 -27.41 5.19 34.97
N VAL A 113 -27.99 5.34 33.80
CA VAL A 113 -29.32 5.94 33.62
C VAL A 113 -30.04 5.20 32.51
N TRP A 114 -31.36 5.31 32.52
CA TRP A 114 -32.23 4.78 31.50
C TRP A 114 -32.29 5.73 30.30
N TRP A 115 -32.25 5.14 29.11
CA TRP A 115 -32.36 5.81 27.81
C TRP A 115 -33.55 5.25 27.05
N LEU A 116 -34.17 6.08 26.22
CA LEU A 116 -35.27 5.76 25.33
C LEU A 116 -34.93 6.31 23.94
N CYS A 117 -34.78 5.45 22.93
CA CYS A 117 -34.53 5.91 21.56
C CYS A 117 -35.85 6.20 20.82
N GLU A 118 -35.74 6.86 19.66
CA GLU A 118 -36.89 7.21 18.80
C GLU A 118 -37.75 6.00 18.38
N LYS A 119 -37.17 4.79 18.34
CA LYS A 119 -37.89 3.54 18.03
C LYS A 119 -38.57 2.91 19.24
N GLY A 120 -38.56 3.57 20.40
CA GLY A 120 -39.21 3.06 21.62
C GLY A 120 -38.37 2.08 22.45
N HIS A 121 -37.11 1.81 22.09
CA HIS A 121 -36.29 0.88 22.86
C HIS A 121 -35.77 1.53 24.13
N GLU A 122 -35.91 0.83 25.25
CA GLU A 122 -35.43 1.26 26.56
C GLU A 122 -34.22 0.45 27.01
N TRP A 123 -33.17 1.14 27.48
CA TRP A 123 -32.01 0.45 28.06
C TRP A 123 -31.31 1.28 29.13
N GLU A 124 -30.70 0.60 30.08
CA GLU A 124 -29.82 1.20 31.08
C GLU A 124 -28.35 1.08 30.65
N THR A 125 -27.61 2.18 30.67
CA THR A 125 -26.14 2.18 30.52
C THR A 125 -25.52 3.43 31.15
N ARG A 126 -24.19 3.44 31.27
CA ARG A 126 -23.45 4.61 31.76
C ARG A 126 -23.55 5.78 30.78
N ILE A 127 -23.66 7.00 31.28
CA ILE A 127 -23.71 8.21 30.45
C ILE A 127 -22.47 8.32 29.56
N SER A 128 -21.27 8.07 30.10
CA SER A 128 -20.03 8.04 29.33
C SER A 128 -20.02 7.01 28.21
N HIS A 129 -20.67 5.86 28.40
CA HIS A 129 -20.76 4.84 27.36
C HIS A 129 -21.81 5.20 26.31
N ARG A 130 -22.99 5.70 26.71
CA ARG A 130 -23.98 6.22 25.75
C ARG A 130 -23.40 7.36 24.93
N HIS A 131 -22.56 8.22 25.49
CA HIS A 131 -21.94 9.31 24.75
C HIS A 131 -21.23 8.85 23.46
N ILE A 132 -20.67 7.63 23.47
CA ILE A 132 -19.92 7.04 22.34
C ILE A 132 -20.74 5.97 21.60
N SER A 133 -21.76 5.38 22.23
CA SER A 133 -22.52 4.24 21.69
C SER A 133 -24.01 4.55 21.53
N GLY A 134 -24.62 4.11 20.44
CA GLY A 134 -26.06 4.24 20.20
C GLY A 134 -26.91 3.16 20.89
N CYS A 135 -28.20 3.14 20.56
CA CYS A 135 -29.14 2.14 21.06
C CYS A 135 -28.67 0.69 20.74
N PRO A 136 -28.56 -0.19 21.76
CA PRO A 136 -28.06 -1.55 21.57
C PRO A 136 -29.02 -2.45 20.77
N TYR A 137 -30.32 -2.16 20.79
CA TYR A 137 -31.31 -2.89 19.99
C TYR A 137 -31.23 -2.48 18.52
N CYS A 138 -31.26 -1.16 18.23
CA CYS A 138 -31.13 -0.65 16.85
C CYS A 138 -29.81 -1.05 16.18
N SER A 139 -28.72 -1.21 16.95
CA SER A 139 -27.43 -1.65 16.43
C SER A 139 -27.29 -3.18 16.30
N GLY A 140 -28.32 -3.95 16.70
CA GLY A 140 -28.33 -5.42 16.65
C GLY A 140 -27.40 -6.07 17.66
N LYS A 141 -27.07 -5.37 18.76
CA LYS A 141 -26.26 -5.89 19.88
C LYS A 141 -27.13 -6.56 20.94
N ARG A 142 -28.39 -6.18 21.06
CA ARG A 142 -29.42 -6.84 21.86
C ARG A 142 -30.50 -7.41 20.95
N VAL A 143 -31.11 -8.49 21.41
CA VAL A 143 -32.16 -9.19 20.70
C VAL A 143 -33.49 -8.46 20.89
N ILE A 144 -34.24 -8.40 19.79
CA ILE A 144 -35.67 -8.16 19.71
C ILE A 144 -36.22 -9.46 19.10
N GLU A 145 -36.96 -10.21 19.90
CA GLU A 145 -37.56 -11.49 19.49
C GLU A 145 -38.48 -11.27 18.29
N GLY A 146 -38.36 -12.12 17.26
CA GLY A 146 -39.15 -12.03 16.04
C GLY A 146 -38.68 -10.96 15.04
N GLU A 147 -37.63 -10.19 15.36
CA GLU A 147 -37.11 -9.15 14.46
C GLU A 147 -35.60 -9.27 14.23
N THR A 148 -34.80 -9.40 15.29
CA THR A 148 -33.33 -9.32 15.21
C THR A 148 -32.60 -10.53 15.78
N ASP A 149 -33.35 -11.49 16.33
CA ASP A 149 -32.81 -12.77 16.76
C ASP A 149 -32.28 -13.59 15.57
N LEU A 150 -31.44 -14.59 15.87
CA LEU A 150 -30.75 -15.37 14.86
C LEU A 150 -31.72 -16.27 14.08
N ALA A 151 -32.77 -16.81 14.70
CA ALA A 151 -33.72 -17.67 13.99
C ALA A 151 -34.52 -16.89 12.95
N THR A 152 -34.92 -15.67 13.28
CA THR A 152 -35.63 -14.77 12.38
C THR A 152 -34.72 -14.29 11.26
N VAL A 153 -33.54 -13.72 11.59
CA VAL A 153 -32.66 -13.10 10.60
C VAL A 153 -31.91 -14.12 9.75
N ASN A 154 -31.61 -15.30 10.29
CA ASN A 154 -30.94 -16.37 9.55
C ASN A 154 -31.46 -17.78 9.93
N PRO A 155 -32.65 -18.16 9.42
CA PRO A 155 -33.27 -19.45 9.74
C PRO A 155 -32.42 -20.65 9.34
N GLN A 156 -31.66 -20.55 8.25
CA GLN A 156 -30.81 -21.66 7.79
C GLN A 156 -29.63 -21.89 8.73
N LEU A 157 -29.02 -20.81 9.24
CA LEU A 157 -27.95 -20.93 10.23
C LEU A 157 -28.49 -21.43 11.58
N ALA A 158 -29.69 -20.99 11.98
CA ALA A 158 -30.36 -21.48 13.18
C ALA A 158 -30.63 -23.00 13.12
N LYS A 159 -30.91 -23.58 11.94
CA LYS A 159 -31.02 -25.04 11.75
C LYS A 159 -29.72 -25.79 12.01
N GLU A 160 -28.57 -25.12 11.98
CA GLU A 160 -27.28 -25.72 12.33
C GLU A 160 -26.93 -25.55 13.81
N TRP A 161 -27.82 -24.96 14.62
CA TRP A 161 -27.62 -24.87 16.06
C TRP A 161 -27.55 -26.26 16.67
N HIS A 162 -26.53 -26.50 17.50
CA HIS A 162 -26.39 -27.83 18.08
C HIS A 162 -27.55 -28.12 19.05
N PRO A 163 -28.22 -29.29 18.97
CA PRO A 163 -29.45 -29.57 19.72
C PRO A 163 -29.27 -29.59 21.25
N THR A 164 -28.14 -30.07 21.77
CA THR A 164 -27.96 -30.24 23.23
C THR A 164 -26.76 -29.50 23.86
N LYS A 165 -25.70 -29.18 23.09
CA LYS A 165 -24.45 -28.64 23.65
C LYS A 165 -24.46 -27.15 23.98
N ASN A 166 -25.53 -26.43 23.64
CA ASN A 166 -25.70 -25.02 23.97
C ASN A 166 -26.52 -24.78 25.25
N ARG A 167 -26.89 -25.86 25.97
CA ARG A 167 -27.68 -25.82 27.21
C ARG A 167 -29.00 -25.07 26.95
N ILE A 168 -29.34 -24.10 27.80
CA ILE A 168 -30.56 -23.27 27.71
C ILE A 168 -30.51 -22.21 26.61
N LEU A 169 -29.39 -22.05 25.90
CA LEU A 169 -29.27 -20.99 24.91
C LEU A 169 -29.83 -21.43 23.56
N GLU A 170 -30.83 -20.70 23.09
CA GLU A 170 -31.52 -20.93 21.83
C GLU A 170 -31.14 -19.88 20.77
N PRO A 171 -31.36 -20.16 19.48
CA PRO A 171 -31.17 -19.17 18.41
C PRO A 171 -31.96 -17.87 18.62
N ASN A 172 -33.13 -17.95 19.27
CA ASN A 172 -33.97 -16.79 19.57
C ASN A 172 -33.35 -15.87 20.64
N ASP A 173 -32.38 -16.33 21.42
CA ASP A 173 -31.75 -15.56 22.51
C ASP A 173 -30.53 -14.74 22.07
N VAL A 174 -30.14 -14.83 20.79
CA VAL A 174 -28.91 -14.23 20.28
C VAL A 174 -29.13 -13.52 18.95
N THR A 175 -28.39 -12.45 18.70
CA THR A 175 -28.36 -11.82 17.38
C THR A 175 -27.35 -12.49 16.47
N ALA A 176 -27.54 -12.40 15.15
CA ALA A 176 -26.57 -12.88 14.17
C ALA A 176 -25.18 -12.21 14.26
N LYS A 177 -25.08 -11.03 14.91
CA LYS A 177 -23.84 -10.30 15.15
C LYS A 177 -23.16 -10.65 16.48
N SER A 178 -23.72 -11.60 17.24
CA SER A 178 -23.21 -11.96 18.56
C SER A 178 -21.78 -12.52 18.51
N GLY A 179 -20.92 -12.02 19.40
CA GLY A 179 -19.55 -12.52 19.60
C GLY A 179 -19.47 -13.82 20.42
N ARG A 180 -20.61 -14.43 20.78
CA ARG A 180 -20.62 -15.67 21.57
C ARG A 180 -20.14 -16.87 20.73
N LYS A 181 -19.34 -17.74 21.34
CA LYS A 181 -18.93 -19.03 20.76
C LYS A 181 -19.87 -20.13 21.23
N VAL A 182 -20.58 -20.73 20.29
CA VAL A 182 -21.57 -21.80 20.52
C VAL A 182 -21.22 -23.03 19.71
N TRP A 183 -21.84 -24.15 20.06
CA TRP A 183 -21.74 -25.40 19.31
C TRP A 183 -22.71 -25.40 18.13
N TRP A 184 -22.23 -25.95 17.02
CA TRP A 184 -22.97 -26.09 15.76
C TRP A 184 -22.90 -27.54 15.32
N GLN A 185 -23.93 -27.97 14.58
CA GLN A 185 -24.00 -29.27 13.94
C GLN A 185 -24.51 -29.09 12.51
N CYS A 186 -23.78 -29.61 11.52
CA CYS A 186 -24.25 -29.54 10.13
C CYS A 186 -25.10 -30.77 9.79
N LYS A 187 -25.75 -30.76 8.61
CA LYS A 187 -26.59 -31.87 8.13
C LYS A 187 -25.87 -33.22 8.05
N LYS A 188 -24.54 -33.24 7.90
CA LYS A 188 -23.72 -34.46 7.93
C LYS A 188 -23.35 -34.93 9.35
N GLY A 189 -23.89 -34.30 10.39
CA GLY A 189 -23.64 -34.64 11.78
C GLY A 189 -22.32 -34.10 12.36
N HIS A 190 -21.49 -33.39 11.59
CA HIS A 190 -20.24 -32.82 12.12
C HIS A 190 -20.53 -31.75 13.16
N GLU A 191 -19.83 -31.79 14.29
CA GLU A 191 -20.01 -30.85 15.39
C GLU A 191 -18.78 -29.97 15.59
N TRP A 192 -18.99 -28.66 15.79
CA TRP A 192 -17.88 -27.74 16.07
C TRP A 192 -18.31 -26.52 16.87
N LYS A 193 -17.36 -25.93 17.61
CA LYS A 193 -17.54 -24.66 18.30
C LYS A 193 -17.07 -23.49 17.43
N ALA A 194 -17.90 -22.47 17.24
CA ALA A 194 -17.57 -21.26 16.47
C ALA A 194 -18.37 -20.05 16.94
N THR A 195 -17.85 -18.85 16.66
CA THR A 195 -18.47 -17.56 16.97
C THR A 195 -19.67 -17.30 16.06
N ILE A 196 -20.84 -16.93 16.62
CA ILE A 196 -22.07 -16.69 15.86
C ILE A 196 -21.85 -15.67 14.74
N SER A 197 -21.25 -14.52 15.06
CA SER A 197 -20.97 -13.46 14.09
C SER A 197 -20.06 -13.87 12.94
N GLN A 198 -19.33 -14.98 13.04
CA GLN A 198 -18.43 -15.46 11.99
C GLN A 198 -19.06 -16.58 11.14
N ARG A 199 -20.21 -17.12 11.54
CA ARG A 199 -20.83 -18.28 10.89
C ARG A 199 -21.47 -18.00 9.54
N HIS A 200 -21.91 -16.76 9.30
CA HIS A 200 -22.45 -16.38 8.00
C HIS A 200 -21.39 -16.45 6.87
N ILE A 201 -20.10 -16.37 7.23
CA ILE A 201 -18.96 -16.47 6.29
C ILE A 201 -18.39 -17.90 6.28
N HIS A 202 -18.35 -18.56 7.44
CA HIS A 202 -17.68 -19.85 7.60
C HIS A 202 -18.66 -21.02 7.73
N ASN A 203 -18.67 -21.83 6.68
CA ASN A 203 -19.35 -23.12 6.61
C ASN A 203 -18.73 -24.16 7.56
N CYS A 204 -19.38 -25.33 7.68
CA CYS A 204 -18.87 -26.47 8.44
C CYS A 204 -17.41 -26.79 8.07
N PRO A 205 -16.45 -26.71 9.02
CA PRO A 205 -15.02 -26.81 8.73
C PRO A 205 -14.60 -28.21 8.27
N TYR A 206 -15.38 -29.24 8.60
CA TYR A 206 -15.17 -30.61 8.12
C TYR A 206 -15.60 -30.74 6.66
N CYS A 207 -16.81 -30.28 6.31
CA CYS A 207 -17.33 -30.35 4.94
C CYS A 207 -16.49 -29.59 3.92
N VAL A 208 -15.92 -28.44 4.28
CA VAL A 208 -15.05 -27.67 3.38
C VAL A 208 -13.59 -28.17 3.34
N GLY A 209 -13.24 -29.14 4.18
CA GLY A 209 -11.91 -29.75 4.26
C GLY A 209 -10.86 -28.93 5.01
N HIS A 210 -11.28 -28.11 5.98
CA HIS A 210 -10.37 -27.40 6.90
C HIS A 210 -10.08 -28.20 8.18
N ARG A 211 -10.97 -29.12 8.55
CA ARG A 211 -10.74 -30.11 9.61
C ARG A 211 -10.73 -31.51 9.03
N VAL A 212 -9.95 -32.37 9.65
CA VAL A 212 -9.74 -33.75 9.21
C VAL A 212 -10.87 -34.65 9.70
N ILE A 213 -11.38 -35.48 8.79
CA ILE A 213 -12.12 -36.70 9.09
C ILE A 213 -11.17 -37.85 8.73
N LYS A 214 -10.70 -38.59 9.73
CA LYS A 214 -9.72 -39.68 9.51
C LYS A 214 -10.36 -40.78 8.67
N GLY A 215 -9.64 -41.25 7.65
CA GLY A 215 -10.13 -42.28 6.72
C GLY A 215 -10.99 -41.74 5.57
N GLU A 216 -11.27 -40.43 5.54
CA GLU A 216 -12.10 -39.83 4.48
C GLU A 216 -11.43 -38.60 3.86
N SER A 217 -11.05 -37.61 4.67
CA SER A 217 -10.62 -36.30 4.19
C SER A 217 -9.15 -35.98 4.51
N ASP A 218 -8.44 -36.92 5.13
CA ASP A 218 -7.03 -36.76 5.47
C ASP A 218 -6.13 -36.97 4.24
N LEU A 219 -4.90 -36.44 4.31
CA LEU A 219 -3.94 -36.49 3.21
C LEU A 219 -3.55 -37.94 2.86
N ALA A 220 -3.40 -38.83 3.85
CA ALA A 220 -2.99 -40.21 3.59
C ALA A 220 -4.06 -40.97 2.79
N THR A 221 -5.33 -40.73 3.10
CA THR A 221 -6.47 -41.30 2.37
C THR A 221 -6.60 -40.69 0.97
N LEU A 222 -6.59 -39.37 0.85
CA LEU A 222 -6.87 -38.69 -0.43
C LEU A 222 -5.68 -38.66 -1.38
N ASN A 223 -4.45 -38.72 -0.88
CA ASN A 223 -3.24 -38.74 -1.70
C ASN A 223 -2.17 -39.67 -1.10
N PRO A 224 -2.32 -40.99 -1.24
CA PRO A 224 -1.39 -41.97 -0.68
C PRO A 224 0.04 -41.83 -1.23
N LYS A 225 0.19 -41.45 -2.51
CA LYS A 225 1.51 -41.24 -3.13
C LYS A 225 2.25 -40.08 -2.46
N LEU A 226 1.58 -38.95 -2.28
CA LEU A 226 2.16 -37.80 -1.59
C LEU A 226 2.43 -38.10 -0.12
N ALA A 227 1.56 -38.87 0.54
CA ALA A 227 1.77 -39.26 1.93
C ALA A 227 3.03 -40.12 2.15
N LYS A 228 3.50 -40.86 1.13
CA LYS A 228 4.80 -41.57 1.17
C LYS A 228 6.00 -40.61 1.22
N GLU A 229 5.86 -39.39 0.69
CA GLU A 229 6.88 -38.35 0.77
C GLU A 229 6.87 -37.60 2.12
N TRP A 230 6.00 -37.99 3.06
CA TRP A 230 6.01 -37.40 4.40
C TRP A 230 7.30 -37.77 5.12
N HIS A 231 8.02 -36.77 5.64
CA HIS A 231 9.30 -37.05 6.28
C HIS A 231 9.11 -37.96 7.52
N PRO A 232 9.92 -39.03 7.69
CA PRO A 232 9.71 -40.05 8.73
C PRO A 232 9.85 -39.53 10.17
N THR A 233 10.79 -38.63 10.44
CA THR A 233 11.11 -38.19 11.82
C THR A 233 10.96 -36.69 12.10
N LYS A 234 11.13 -35.80 11.11
CA LYS A 234 11.16 -34.34 11.32
C LYS A 234 9.81 -33.66 11.59
N ASN A 235 8.71 -34.38 11.46
CA ASN A 235 7.36 -33.85 11.74
C ASN A 235 6.86 -34.15 13.17
N GLY A 236 7.72 -34.72 14.03
CA GLY A 236 7.35 -35.11 15.39
C GLY A 236 6.15 -36.05 15.39
N ASN A 237 5.13 -35.75 16.22
CA ASN A 237 3.93 -36.57 16.32
C ASN A 237 2.89 -36.31 15.21
N LEU A 238 3.11 -35.34 14.32
CA LEU A 238 2.15 -35.02 13.26
C LEU A 238 2.28 -36.01 12.10
N LYS A 239 1.22 -36.78 11.86
CA LYS A 239 1.16 -37.76 10.76
C LYS A 239 0.42 -37.18 9.56
N SER A 240 0.63 -37.80 8.39
CA SER A 240 -0.08 -37.44 7.16
C SER A 240 -1.61 -37.60 7.30
N ASN A 241 -2.08 -38.54 8.13
CA ASN A 241 -3.52 -38.70 8.40
C ASN A 241 -4.11 -37.72 9.45
N ASP A 242 -3.31 -36.78 9.97
CA ASP A 242 -3.75 -35.74 10.90
C ASP A 242 -3.92 -34.37 10.19
N VAL A 243 -3.76 -34.31 8.88
CA VAL A 243 -3.90 -33.09 8.06
C VAL A 243 -4.79 -33.31 6.85
N THR A 244 -5.51 -32.28 6.41
CA THR A 244 -6.23 -32.30 5.14
C THR A 244 -5.31 -31.88 3.99
N ILE A 245 -5.67 -32.23 2.76
CA ILE A 245 -4.97 -31.78 1.54
C ILE A 245 -4.94 -30.25 1.38
N LYS A 246 -5.84 -29.52 2.06
CA LYS A 246 -5.91 -28.04 2.05
C LYS A 246 -5.13 -27.39 3.20
N SER A 247 -4.46 -28.19 4.04
CA SER A 247 -3.78 -27.68 5.22
C SER A 247 -2.65 -26.70 4.87
N GLY A 248 -2.69 -25.53 5.50
CA GLY A 248 -1.62 -24.53 5.41
C GLY A 248 -0.38 -24.85 6.25
N LYS A 249 -0.39 -25.96 7.01
CA LYS A 249 0.76 -26.35 7.83
C LYS A 249 1.98 -26.63 6.94
N LYS A 250 3.10 -25.97 7.27
CA LYS A 250 4.41 -26.28 6.71
C LYS A 250 4.99 -27.48 7.46
N VAL A 251 5.39 -28.50 6.71
CA VAL A 251 5.91 -29.77 7.21
C VAL A 251 7.13 -30.17 6.39
N TRP A 252 7.94 -31.07 6.93
CA TRP A 252 9.06 -31.68 6.24
C TRP A 252 8.60 -32.79 5.31
N TRP A 253 9.17 -32.79 4.11
CA TRP A 253 8.99 -33.78 3.06
C TRP A 253 10.33 -34.42 2.73
N GLN A 254 10.30 -35.66 2.27
CA GLN A 254 11.44 -36.38 1.73
C GLN A 254 11.02 -37.05 0.41
N CYS A 255 11.74 -36.81 -0.68
CA CYS A 255 11.46 -37.48 -1.95
C CYS A 255 12.22 -38.80 -2.05
N GLU A 256 11.94 -39.59 -3.09
CA GLU A 256 12.59 -40.88 -3.35
C GLU A 256 14.12 -40.77 -3.53
N ASN A 257 14.61 -39.62 -4.00
CA ASN A 257 16.05 -39.34 -4.11
C ASN A 257 16.68 -38.90 -2.76
N GLY A 258 15.96 -39.00 -1.65
CA GLY A 258 16.44 -38.66 -0.32
C GLY A 258 16.48 -37.16 0.01
N HIS A 259 16.14 -36.26 -0.92
CA HIS A 259 16.14 -34.83 -0.64
C HIS A 259 15.07 -34.45 0.37
N GLU A 260 15.44 -33.62 1.33
CA GLU A 260 14.55 -33.17 2.40
C GLU A 260 14.25 -31.67 2.28
N TRP A 261 12.97 -31.29 2.37
CA TRP A 261 12.60 -29.87 2.35
C TRP A 261 11.29 -29.59 3.08
N GLU A 262 11.10 -28.34 3.46
CA GLU A 262 9.83 -27.88 4.01
C GLU A 262 8.91 -27.29 2.93
N ALA A 263 7.64 -27.69 2.96
CA ALA A 263 6.58 -27.10 2.15
C ALA A 263 5.23 -27.24 2.85
N THR A 264 4.26 -26.41 2.47
CA THR A 264 2.89 -26.56 2.97
C THR A 264 2.21 -27.76 2.32
N VAL A 265 1.38 -28.46 3.09
CA VAL A 265 0.57 -29.60 2.60
C VAL A 265 -0.29 -29.19 1.41
N ALA A 266 -0.91 -28.00 1.47
CA ALA A 266 -1.70 -27.47 0.37
C ALA A 266 -0.90 -27.26 -0.92
N ASN A 267 0.33 -26.75 -0.86
CA ASN A 267 1.16 -26.55 -2.05
C ASN A 267 1.60 -27.89 -2.66
N ARG A 268 1.98 -28.83 -1.80
CA ARG A 268 2.36 -30.19 -2.22
C ARG A 268 1.18 -30.94 -2.84
N SER A 269 -0.01 -30.81 -2.28
CA SER A 269 -1.24 -31.41 -2.80
C SER A 269 -1.64 -30.83 -4.16
N LYS A 270 -1.24 -29.59 -4.49
CA LYS A 270 -1.42 -28.96 -5.81
C LYS A 270 -0.34 -29.34 -6.84
N GLY A 271 0.58 -30.25 -6.49
CA GLY A 271 1.62 -30.74 -7.41
C GLY A 271 2.96 -30.01 -7.33
N GLY A 272 3.19 -29.18 -6.30
CA GLY A 272 4.52 -28.60 -6.08
C GLY A 272 5.56 -29.71 -5.87
N ARG A 273 6.61 -29.79 -6.70
CA ARG A 273 7.60 -30.88 -6.69
C ARG A 273 8.77 -30.64 -5.71
N CYS A 274 9.60 -31.66 -5.50
CA CYS A 274 10.86 -31.52 -4.77
C CYS A 274 11.71 -30.39 -5.40
N PRO A 275 12.15 -29.38 -4.63
CA PRO A 275 12.84 -28.22 -5.19
C PRO A 275 14.24 -28.57 -5.74
N TYR A 276 14.88 -29.62 -5.21
CA TYR A 276 16.17 -30.14 -5.70
C TYR A 276 16.01 -30.85 -7.05
N CYS A 277 15.19 -31.91 -7.12
CA CYS A 277 14.89 -32.63 -8.37
C CYS A 277 14.33 -31.74 -9.49
N SER A 278 13.59 -30.67 -9.14
CA SER A 278 13.06 -29.72 -10.13
C SER A 278 14.06 -28.65 -10.59
N GLY A 279 15.31 -28.68 -10.09
CA GLY A 279 16.35 -27.71 -10.43
C GLY A 279 16.10 -26.30 -9.90
N ARG A 280 15.21 -26.13 -8.91
CA ARG A 280 14.91 -24.84 -8.26
C ARG A 280 15.84 -24.55 -7.08
N ARG A 281 16.42 -25.58 -6.48
CA ARG A 281 17.47 -25.49 -5.45
C ARG A 281 18.66 -26.35 -5.88
N PRO A 282 19.89 -25.90 -5.62
CA PRO A 282 21.06 -26.69 -5.93
C PRO A 282 21.26 -27.84 -4.94
N ILE A 283 21.90 -28.89 -5.44
CA ILE A 283 22.51 -29.95 -4.65
C ILE A 283 24.00 -29.56 -4.54
N LYS A 284 24.47 -29.31 -3.31
CA LYS A 284 25.84 -28.88 -3.06
C LYS A 284 26.82 -29.98 -3.48
N GLY A 285 27.84 -29.60 -4.24
CA GLY A 285 28.85 -30.52 -4.79
C GLY A 285 28.43 -31.23 -6.06
N GLU A 286 27.21 -31.00 -6.58
CA GLU A 286 26.71 -31.66 -7.78
C GLU A 286 26.19 -30.67 -8.82
N THR A 287 25.24 -29.81 -8.43
CA THR A 287 24.49 -28.97 -9.40
C THR A 287 24.59 -27.47 -9.13
N ASP A 288 25.26 -27.08 -8.05
CA ASP A 288 25.47 -25.68 -7.69
C ASP A 288 26.43 -24.96 -8.65
N LEU A 289 26.44 -23.62 -8.59
CA LEU A 289 27.21 -22.79 -9.51
C LEU A 289 28.73 -23.00 -9.39
N VAL A 290 29.27 -23.20 -8.18
CA VAL A 290 30.73 -23.37 -8.02
C VAL A 290 31.19 -24.72 -8.55
N THR A 291 30.37 -25.75 -8.39
CA THR A 291 30.63 -27.07 -8.97
C THR A 291 30.55 -27.05 -10.49
N ILE A 292 29.47 -26.51 -11.07
CA ILE A 292 29.24 -26.55 -12.52
C ILE A 292 30.08 -25.53 -13.28
N ASN A 293 30.30 -24.34 -12.72
CA ASN A 293 31.05 -23.27 -13.39
C ASN A 293 32.00 -22.56 -12.40
N PRO A 294 33.13 -23.19 -12.05
CA PRO A 294 34.09 -22.65 -11.09
C PRO A 294 34.75 -21.36 -11.57
N ILE A 295 34.90 -21.17 -12.89
CA ILE A 295 35.47 -19.93 -13.45
C ILE A 295 34.51 -18.77 -13.20
N LEU A 296 33.22 -18.94 -13.49
CA LEU A 296 32.23 -17.91 -13.22
C LEU A 296 32.06 -17.65 -11.72
N ALA A 297 32.11 -18.69 -10.90
CA ALA A 297 32.04 -18.54 -9.44
C ALA A 297 33.17 -17.68 -8.86
N LYS A 298 34.37 -17.65 -9.48
CA LYS A 298 35.46 -16.75 -9.09
C LYS A 298 35.11 -15.27 -9.28
N GLU A 299 34.20 -14.94 -10.18
CA GLU A 299 33.71 -13.57 -10.37
C GLU A 299 32.59 -13.18 -9.38
N TRP A 300 32.23 -14.05 -8.44
CA TRP A 300 31.21 -13.74 -7.45
C TRP A 300 31.68 -12.63 -6.51
N HIS A 301 30.85 -11.60 -6.31
CA HIS A 301 31.20 -10.54 -5.38
C HIS A 301 31.06 -11.02 -3.94
N SER A 302 32.16 -11.02 -3.18
CA SER A 302 32.24 -11.58 -1.81
C SER A 302 31.44 -10.81 -0.76
N ILE A 303 31.37 -9.48 -0.87
CA ILE A 303 30.70 -8.62 0.12
C ILE A 303 29.24 -8.29 -0.27
N LYS A 304 29.00 -7.82 -1.50
CA LYS A 304 27.69 -7.28 -1.92
C LYS A 304 26.57 -8.32 -2.03
N ASN A 305 26.90 -9.61 -2.08
CA ASN A 305 25.91 -10.69 -2.07
C ASN A 305 25.51 -11.13 -0.65
N GLY A 306 26.09 -10.53 0.39
CA GLY A 306 25.78 -10.83 1.79
C GLY A 306 26.06 -12.29 2.13
N LYS A 307 25.04 -13.01 2.63
CA LYS A 307 25.16 -14.43 3.01
C LYS A 307 24.98 -15.41 1.83
N LEU A 308 24.67 -14.92 0.63
CA LEU A 308 24.44 -15.78 -0.52
C LEU A 308 25.77 -16.14 -1.19
N ASN A 309 26.06 -17.43 -1.24
CA ASN A 309 27.27 -17.95 -1.85
C ASN A 309 26.98 -18.61 -3.21
N PRO A 310 28.00 -18.82 -4.06
CA PRO A 310 27.85 -19.55 -5.31
C PRO A 310 27.28 -20.97 -5.14
N ASP A 311 27.61 -21.67 -4.05
CA ASP A 311 27.12 -23.02 -3.76
C ASP A 311 25.62 -23.06 -3.34
N ASP A 312 25.01 -21.89 -3.11
CA ASP A 312 23.59 -21.76 -2.76
C ASP A 312 22.69 -21.49 -3.99
N VAL A 313 23.27 -21.44 -5.20
CA VAL A 313 22.53 -21.14 -6.44
C VAL A 313 22.84 -22.11 -7.59
N MET A 314 21.87 -22.29 -8.49
CA MET A 314 22.03 -23.03 -9.75
C MET A 314 22.51 -22.10 -10.87
N VAL A 315 23.21 -22.63 -11.87
CA VAL A 315 23.63 -21.89 -13.09
C VAL A 315 22.47 -21.28 -13.88
N GLN A 316 21.30 -21.95 -13.92
CA GLN A 316 20.10 -21.44 -14.59
C GLN A 316 19.28 -20.45 -13.74
N SER A 317 19.78 -20.02 -12.60
CA SER A 317 19.04 -19.14 -11.70
C SER A 317 18.80 -17.77 -12.32
N ASN A 318 17.54 -17.32 -12.29
CA ASN A 318 17.16 -15.95 -12.66
C ASN A 318 17.44 -14.92 -11.55
N LYS A 319 18.09 -15.32 -10.45
CA LYS A 319 18.48 -14.37 -9.40
C LYS A 319 19.55 -13.41 -9.92
N LYS A 320 19.34 -12.12 -9.66
CA LYS A 320 20.33 -11.07 -9.93
C LYS A 320 21.26 -10.95 -8.73
N VAL A 321 22.56 -10.98 -8.97
CA VAL A 321 23.59 -10.92 -7.94
C VAL A 321 24.71 -10.00 -8.41
N TRP A 322 25.53 -9.54 -7.46
CA TRP A 322 26.71 -8.73 -7.74
C TRP A 322 27.87 -9.62 -8.21
N TRP A 323 28.55 -9.14 -9.24
CA TRP A 323 29.74 -9.74 -9.83
C TRP A 323 30.88 -8.75 -9.77
N GLN A 324 32.10 -9.28 -9.69
CA GLN A 324 33.33 -8.52 -9.79
C GLN A 324 34.28 -9.26 -10.74
N CYS A 325 34.72 -8.60 -11.81
CA CYS A 325 35.70 -9.19 -12.71
C CYS A 325 37.13 -8.98 -12.19
N GLU A 326 38.12 -9.58 -12.84
CA GLU A 326 39.55 -9.44 -12.48
C GLU A 326 40.04 -7.99 -12.51
N LYS A 327 39.47 -7.15 -13.38
CA LYS A 327 39.72 -5.69 -13.43
C LYS A 327 38.97 -4.90 -12.35
N ARG A 328 38.37 -5.58 -11.37
CA ARG A 328 37.61 -5.02 -10.23
C ARG A 328 36.39 -4.19 -10.58
N HIS A 329 35.88 -4.28 -11.81
CA HIS A 329 34.59 -3.71 -12.14
C HIS A 329 33.49 -4.48 -11.44
N GLU A 330 32.55 -3.77 -10.84
CA GLU A 330 31.44 -4.36 -10.10
C GLU A 330 30.11 -4.10 -10.80
N TRP A 331 29.29 -5.12 -10.98
CA TRP A 331 27.97 -4.96 -11.58
C TRP A 331 26.98 -6.02 -11.13
N GLU A 332 25.70 -5.70 -11.23
CA GLU A 332 24.64 -6.68 -11.05
C GLU A 332 24.23 -7.32 -12.38
N ALA A 333 24.10 -8.65 -12.39
CA ALA A 333 23.57 -9.40 -13.51
C ALA A 333 22.87 -10.70 -13.04
N HIS A 334 21.97 -11.22 -13.87
CA HIS A 334 21.33 -12.52 -13.63
C HIS A 334 22.33 -13.67 -13.79
N ILE A 335 22.32 -14.65 -12.89
CA ILE A 335 23.22 -15.82 -12.93
C ILE A 335 23.07 -16.60 -14.24
N GLN A 336 21.84 -16.80 -14.71
CA GLN A 336 21.58 -17.46 -16.00
C GLN A 336 22.25 -16.72 -17.17
N GLY A 337 22.13 -15.39 -17.24
CA GLY A 337 22.74 -14.60 -18.30
C GLY A 337 24.26 -14.66 -18.29
N ARG A 338 24.86 -14.67 -17.09
CA ARG A 338 26.30 -14.85 -16.91
C ARG A 338 26.76 -16.24 -17.33
N SER A 339 26.01 -17.28 -16.95
CA SER A 339 26.29 -18.68 -17.29
C SER A 339 26.19 -18.94 -18.80
N LEU A 340 25.37 -18.16 -19.53
CA LEU A 340 25.27 -18.18 -20.99
C LEU A 340 26.34 -17.34 -21.70
N GLY A 341 27.32 -16.77 -20.97
CA GLY A 341 28.47 -16.05 -21.55
C GLY A 341 28.38 -14.53 -21.52
N SER A 342 27.39 -13.92 -20.85
CA SER A 342 27.42 -12.47 -20.63
C SER A 342 28.57 -12.11 -19.70
N GLY A 343 29.59 -11.41 -20.20
CA GLY A 343 30.75 -10.97 -19.42
C GLY A 343 30.56 -9.61 -18.71
N CYS A 344 31.67 -9.07 -18.23
CA CYS A 344 31.71 -7.74 -17.62
C CYS A 344 31.31 -6.63 -18.62
N PRO A 345 30.26 -5.83 -18.34
CA PRO A 345 29.78 -4.82 -19.27
C PRO A 345 30.78 -3.68 -19.48
N TYR A 346 31.61 -3.37 -18.48
CA TYR A 346 32.70 -2.39 -18.56
C TYR A 346 33.81 -2.88 -19.50
N CYS A 347 34.36 -4.07 -19.28
CA CYS A 347 35.37 -4.68 -20.15
C CYS A 347 34.91 -4.82 -21.61
N SER A 348 33.62 -5.11 -21.85
CA SER A 348 33.06 -5.19 -23.21
C SER A 348 32.78 -3.83 -23.88
N GLY A 349 32.97 -2.71 -23.17
CA GLY A 349 32.67 -1.35 -23.64
C GLY A 349 31.17 -1.03 -23.76
N ARG A 350 30.30 -1.82 -23.12
CA ARG A 350 28.85 -1.58 -23.07
C ARG A 350 28.46 -0.57 -21.99
N ARG A 351 29.28 -0.43 -20.94
CA ARG A 351 29.17 0.61 -19.92
C ARG A 351 30.43 1.47 -19.91
N PRO A 352 30.31 2.79 -19.74
CA PRO A 352 31.46 3.67 -19.67
C PRO A 352 32.21 3.51 -18.34
N ILE A 353 33.52 3.71 -18.43
CA ILE A 353 34.44 3.93 -17.31
C ILE A 353 34.88 5.39 -17.42
N LYS A 354 34.60 6.18 -16.38
CA LYS A 354 34.88 7.61 -16.36
C LYS A 354 36.39 7.85 -16.51
N GLY A 355 36.78 8.70 -17.46
CA GLY A 355 38.18 9.03 -17.74
C GLY A 355 38.93 7.98 -18.57
N GLU A 356 38.27 6.91 -19.02
CA GLU A 356 38.90 5.87 -19.84
C GLU A 356 38.11 5.55 -21.12
N THR A 357 36.82 5.25 -20.99
CA THR A 357 36.00 4.73 -22.11
C THR A 357 34.69 5.50 -22.33
N ASP A 358 34.44 6.51 -21.52
CA ASP A 358 33.33 7.44 -21.73
C ASP A 358 33.52 8.26 -23.03
N LEU A 359 32.44 8.87 -23.51
CA LEU A 359 32.44 9.55 -24.79
C LEU A 359 33.35 10.78 -24.82
N ILE A 360 33.40 11.57 -23.75
CA ILE A 360 34.24 12.78 -23.69
C ILE A 360 35.72 12.43 -23.71
N THR A 361 36.12 11.35 -23.05
CA THR A 361 37.51 10.87 -23.05
C THR A 361 37.91 10.36 -24.43
N VAL A 362 37.05 9.54 -25.06
CA VAL A 362 37.38 8.89 -26.34
C VAL A 362 37.16 9.81 -27.54
N ASN A 363 36.19 10.72 -27.47
CA ASN A 363 35.83 11.62 -28.57
C ASN A 363 35.35 12.99 -28.04
N PRO A 364 36.29 13.86 -27.61
CA PRO A 364 35.95 15.13 -26.98
C PRO A 364 35.25 16.10 -27.93
N GLU A 365 35.64 16.12 -29.22
CA GLU A 365 35.01 16.98 -30.21
C GLU A 365 33.54 16.61 -30.42
N LEU A 366 33.22 15.31 -30.46
CA LEU A 366 31.83 14.87 -30.55
C LEU A 366 31.05 15.21 -29.28
N ALA A 367 31.67 15.11 -28.10
CA ALA A 367 31.00 15.46 -26.85
C ALA A 367 30.64 16.96 -26.78
N LYS A 368 31.39 17.86 -27.44
CA LYS A 368 31.01 19.28 -27.56
C LYS A 368 29.68 19.48 -28.31
N GLU A 369 29.33 18.56 -29.21
CA GLU A 369 28.05 18.60 -29.92
C GLU A 369 26.89 17.99 -29.11
N TRP A 370 27.12 17.57 -27.87
CA TRP A 370 26.05 17.05 -27.02
C TRP A 370 25.03 18.15 -26.74
N HIS A 371 23.75 17.88 -26.95
CA HIS A 371 22.73 18.89 -26.73
C HIS A 371 22.65 19.28 -25.24
N PRO A 372 22.65 20.58 -24.88
CA PRO A 372 22.75 21.03 -23.49
C PRO A 372 21.58 20.64 -22.58
N THR A 373 20.35 20.57 -23.10
CA THR A 373 19.14 20.37 -22.28
C THR A 373 18.24 19.20 -22.70
N MET A 374 18.32 18.71 -23.94
CA MET A 374 17.36 17.75 -24.50
C MET A 374 17.64 16.28 -24.14
N ASN A 375 18.76 15.99 -23.47
CA ASN A 375 19.13 14.63 -23.05
C ASN A 375 18.74 14.30 -21.60
N GLY A 376 17.98 15.19 -20.93
CA GLY A 376 17.55 15.00 -19.56
C GLY A 376 18.74 14.88 -18.60
N SER A 377 18.74 13.85 -17.75
CA SER A 377 19.85 13.58 -16.82
C SER A 377 21.02 12.79 -17.45
N LEU A 378 20.96 12.50 -18.76
CA LEU A 378 22.04 11.77 -19.42
C LEU A 378 23.09 12.75 -19.94
N GLU A 379 24.28 12.65 -19.35
CA GLU A 379 25.47 13.37 -19.77
C GLU A 379 26.36 12.50 -20.68
N TYR A 380 27.30 13.13 -21.38
CA TYR A 380 28.20 12.46 -22.32
C TYR A 380 29.15 11.48 -21.61
N GLU A 381 29.47 11.67 -20.33
CA GLU A 381 30.21 10.71 -19.49
C GLU A 381 29.41 9.41 -19.27
N GLY A 382 28.08 9.47 -19.40
CA GLY A 382 27.17 8.36 -19.20
C GLY A 382 27.05 7.39 -20.38
N VAL A 383 27.83 7.59 -21.45
CA VAL A 383 27.81 6.72 -22.64
C VAL A 383 29.21 6.43 -23.17
N THR A 384 29.37 5.30 -23.86
CA THR A 384 30.59 4.99 -24.64
C THR A 384 30.41 5.39 -26.10
N ALA A 385 31.50 5.54 -26.85
CA ALA A 385 31.46 5.76 -28.30
C ALA A 385 30.78 4.62 -29.10
N LYS A 386 30.57 3.45 -28.49
CA LYS A 386 29.85 2.31 -29.10
C LYS A 386 28.37 2.24 -28.67
N SER A 387 27.89 3.22 -27.89
CA SER A 387 26.54 3.23 -27.36
C SER A 387 25.49 3.27 -28.45
N GLY A 388 24.51 2.36 -28.36
CA GLY A 388 23.31 2.34 -29.21
C GLY A 388 22.23 3.35 -28.80
N ARG A 389 22.50 4.22 -27.82
CA ARG A 389 21.52 5.21 -27.36
C ARG A 389 21.34 6.30 -28.41
N LYS A 390 20.08 6.62 -28.71
CA LYS A 390 19.69 7.78 -29.51
C LYS A 390 19.59 8.99 -28.58
N VAL A 391 20.31 10.05 -28.89
CA VAL A 391 20.41 11.27 -28.08
C VAL A 391 20.31 12.49 -28.98
N TRP A 392 19.99 13.63 -28.40
CA TRP A 392 19.98 14.92 -29.06
C TRP A 392 21.39 15.49 -29.18
N TRP A 393 21.66 16.07 -30.34
CA TRP A 393 22.90 16.75 -30.69
C TRP A 393 22.60 18.16 -31.15
N GLN A 394 23.56 19.06 -30.95
CA GLN A 394 23.55 20.42 -31.46
C GLN A 394 24.92 20.70 -32.11
N CYS A 395 24.94 21.09 -33.38
CA CYS A 395 26.19 21.47 -34.04
C CYS A 395 26.50 22.95 -33.83
N GLU A 396 27.71 23.40 -34.17
CA GLU A 396 28.14 24.80 -34.06
C GLU A 396 27.23 25.80 -34.81
N ASN A 397 26.62 25.38 -35.92
CA ASN A 397 25.63 26.19 -36.65
C ASN A 397 24.24 26.23 -35.99
N GLY A 398 24.10 25.74 -34.75
CA GLY A 398 22.84 25.76 -33.98
C GLY A 398 21.80 24.71 -34.38
N HIS A 399 22.05 23.86 -35.37
CA HIS A 399 21.09 22.82 -35.76
C HIS A 399 20.96 21.72 -34.70
N GLU A 400 19.74 21.33 -34.39
CA GLU A 400 19.42 20.31 -33.39
C GLU A 400 18.82 19.04 -34.04
N TRP A 401 19.30 17.86 -33.63
CA TRP A 401 18.75 16.59 -34.13
C TRP A 401 19.03 15.40 -33.21
N GLU A 402 18.19 14.37 -33.32
CA GLU A 402 18.45 13.08 -32.68
C GLU A 402 19.25 12.12 -33.59
N GLU A 403 20.28 11.49 -33.03
CA GLU A 403 21.04 10.43 -33.69
C GLU A 403 21.66 9.46 -32.67
N ILE A 404 21.98 8.24 -33.10
CA ILE A 404 22.62 7.22 -32.26
C ILE A 404 24.10 7.59 -32.03
N VAL A 405 24.56 7.52 -30.77
CA VAL A 405 25.95 7.83 -30.38
C VAL A 405 26.96 7.07 -31.24
N SER A 406 26.81 5.75 -31.41
CA SER A 406 27.72 4.96 -32.24
C SER A 406 27.75 5.36 -33.72
N ASN A 407 26.68 5.94 -34.25
CA ASN A 407 26.66 6.46 -35.63
C ASN A 407 27.42 7.78 -35.71
N ARG A 408 27.23 8.66 -34.73
CA ARG A 408 27.99 9.91 -34.62
C ARG A 408 29.48 9.66 -34.48
N SER A 409 29.87 8.72 -33.61
CA SER A 409 31.27 8.33 -33.41
C SER A 409 31.92 7.71 -34.66
N LYS A 410 31.13 7.17 -35.59
CA LYS A 410 31.59 6.70 -36.92
C LYS A 410 31.66 7.82 -37.98
N GLY A 411 31.51 9.07 -37.59
CA GLY A 411 31.61 10.23 -38.49
C GLY A 411 30.29 10.70 -39.11
N ARG A 412 29.13 10.21 -38.65
CA ARG A 412 27.83 10.73 -39.12
C ARG A 412 27.57 12.11 -38.51
N GLY A 413 27.97 13.17 -39.20
CA GLY A 413 27.77 14.56 -38.76
C GLY A 413 26.35 15.11 -38.97
N CYS A 414 26.18 16.41 -38.70
CA CYS A 414 24.91 17.14 -38.77
C CYS A 414 24.17 16.90 -40.10
N PRO A 415 22.90 16.44 -40.08
CA PRO A 415 22.14 16.15 -41.29
C PRO A 415 21.75 17.42 -42.06
N TYR A 416 21.67 18.58 -41.40
CA TYR A 416 21.37 19.86 -42.03
C TYR A 416 22.61 20.42 -42.75
N CYS A 417 23.76 20.50 -42.07
CA CYS A 417 25.02 20.96 -42.68
C CYS A 417 25.45 20.08 -43.87
N SER A 418 25.20 18.76 -43.80
CA SER A 418 25.50 17.83 -44.90
C SER A 418 24.46 17.87 -46.05
N GLY A 419 23.40 18.68 -45.94
CA GLY A 419 22.34 18.78 -46.95
C GLY A 419 21.44 17.54 -47.07
N ARG A 420 21.48 16.64 -46.07
CA ARG A 420 20.62 15.44 -46.00
C ARG A 420 19.22 15.76 -45.47
N ARG A 421 19.09 16.82 -44.66
CA ARG A 421 17.82 17.40 -44.21
C ARG A 421 17.75 18.86 -44.66
N PRO A 422 16.56 19.34 -45.07
CA PRO A 422 16.39 20.73 -45.47
C PRO A 422 16.34 21.65 -44.25
N ILE A 423 16.79 22.88 -44.45
CA ILE A 423 16.53 24.04 -43.61
C ILE A 423 15.42 24.81 -44.33
N LYS A 424 14.25 24.93 -43.69
CA LYS A 424 13.08 25.56 -44.27
C LYS A 424 13.34 27.04 -44.53
N GLY A 425 13.06 27.51 -45.74
CA GLY A 425 13.30 28.88 -46.18
C GLY A 425 14.72 29.14 -46.70
N GLU A 426 15.61 28.13 -46.67
CA GLU A 426 17.01 28.30 -47.09
C GLU A 426 17.47 27.23 -48.08
N THR A 427 17.38 25.94 -47.70
CA THR A 427 17.96 24.82 -48.47
C THR A 427 16.93 23.78 -48.91
N ASP A 428 15.67 23.98 -48.56
CA ASP A 428 14.57 23.16 -49.02
C ASP A 428 14.29 23.32 -50.52
N LEU A 429 13.67 22.31 -51.13
CA LEU A 429 13.42 22.30 -52.57
C LEU A 429 12.47 23.41 -53.02
N ALA A 430 11.51 23.82 -52.17
CA ALA A 430 10.57 24.89 -52.52
C ALA A 430 11.29 26.24 -52.66
N THR A 431 12.24 26.50 -51.76
CA THR A 431 13.07 27.70 -51.77
C THR A 431 14.11 27.66 -52.90
N VAL A 432 14.89 26.58 -53.00
CA VAL A 432 16.04 26.53 -53.93
C VAL A 432 15.60 26.30 -55.38
N ASN A 433 14.52 25.53 -55.60
CA ASN A 433 14.01 25.18 -56.92
C ASN A 433 12.48 25.40 -57.01
N PRO A 434 12.01 26.66 -56.99
CA PRO A 434 10.58 26.97 -56.99
C PRO A 434 9.85 26.45 -58.24
N HIS A 435 10.54 26.39 -59.40
CA HIS A 435 9.98 25.79 -60.62
C HIS A 435 9.72 24.29 -60.47
N LEU A 436 10.63 23.55 -59.83
CA LEU A 436 10.41 22.12 -59.58
C LEU A 436 9.32 21.91 -58.53
N ALA A 437 9.23 22.78 -57.53
CA ALA A 437 8.15 22.72 -56.55
C ALA A 437 6.77 22.89 -57.20
N LYS A 438 6.64 23.69 -58.27
CA LYS A 438 5.39 23.79 -59.07
C LYS A 438 5.05 22.50 -59.80
N GLU A 439 6.06 21.74 -60.21
CA GLU A 439 5.86 20.43 -60.85
C GLU A 439 5.64 19.28 -59.84
N TRP A 440 5.52 19.58 -58.55
CA TRP A 440 5.30 18.57 -57.52
C TRP A 440 3.89 18.01 -57.60
N HIS A 441 3.76 16.68 -57.71
CA HIS A 441 2.44 16.07 -57.76
C HIS A 441 1.79 16.08 -56.37
N LEU A 442 0.74 16.89 -56.19
CA LEU A 442 0.11 17.13 -54.88
C LEU A 442 -0.58 15.89 -54.27
N ILE A 443 -1.23 15.06 -55.10
CA ILE A 443 -1.96 13.88 -54.63
C ILE A 443 -1.04 12.66 -54.46
N LYS A 444 -0.27 12.30 -55.50
CA LYS A 444 0.53 11.06 -55.53
C LYS A 444 1.73 11.05 -54.58
N ASN A 445 2.17 12.20 -54.08
CA ASN A 445 3.22 12.29 -53.06
C ASN A 445 2.68 12.26 -51.62
N GLY A 446 1.37 12.16 -51.44
CA GLY A 446 0.72 12.17 -50.12
C GLY A 446 1.09 13.42 -49.33
N ASN A 447 1.45 13.25 -48.06
CA ASN A 447 1.76 14.37 -47.16
C ASN A 447 3.16 14.99 -47.37
N MET A 448 3.96 14.48 -48.30
CA MET A 448 5.30 14.97 -48.54
C MET A 448 5.26 16.26 -49.36
N LYS A 449 5.84 17.33 -48.81
CA LYS A 449 5.89 18.64 -49.45
C LYS A 449 7.30 18.98 -49.95
N PRO A 450 7.43 19.84 -50.97
CA PRO A 450 8.72 20.33 -51.45
C PRO A 450 9.58 20.98 -50.35
N ASP A 451 8.98 21.66 -49.38
CA ASP A 451 9.71 22.29 -48.26
C ASP A 451 10.28 21.29 -47.24
N GLN A 452 9.98 19.99 -47.39
CA GLN A 452 10.45 18.90 -46.52
C GLN A 452 11.56 18.05 -47.15
N VAL A 453 12.06 18.43 -48.33
CA VAL A 453 13.13 17.71 -49.03
C VAL A 453 14.18 18.69 -49.56
N THR A 454 15.42 18.23 -49.71
CA THR A 454 16.48 19.03 -50.36
C THR A 454 16.55 18.71 -51.86
N ALA A 455 17.09 19.64 -52.65
CA ALA A 455 17.37 19.42 -54.07
C ALA A 455 18.34 18.26 -54.34
N ARG A 456 19.15 17.84 -53.35
CA ARG A 456 20.08 16.70 -53.46
C ARG A 456 19.44 15.35 -53.12
N SER A 457 18.17 15.34 -52.73
CA SER A 457 17.47 14.13 -52.29
C SER A 457 17.40 13.07 -53.38
N VAL A 458 17.83 11.84 -53.06
CA VAL A 458 17.70 10.68 -53.96
C VAL A 458 16.30 10.05 -53.93
N ARG A 459 15.35 10.63 -53.17
CA ARG A 459 13.98 10.11 -53.09
C ARG A 459 13.28 10.24 -54.44
N LYS A 460 12.63 9.15 -54.87
CA LYS A 460 11.78 9.12 -56.06
C LYS A 460 10.36 9.57 -55.71
N VAL A 461 9.97 10.71 -56.24
CA VAL A 461 8.64 11.31 -56.06
C VAL A 461 7.94 11.46 -57.41
N TRP A 462 6.63 11.65 -57.37
CA TRP A 462 5.80 11.92 -58.53
C TRP A 462 5.88 13.39 -58.92
N TRP A 463 6.02 13.64 -60.21
CA TRP A 463 6.05 14.94 -60.83
C TRP A 463 4.91 15.04 -61.82
N GLN A 464 4.41 16.26 -62.00
CA GLN A 464 3.42 16.60 -63.02
C GLN A 464 3.88 17.88 -63.72
N CYS A 465 4.09 17.84 -65.03
CA CYS A 465 4.46 19.05 -65.77
C CYS A 465 3.22 19.85 -66.18
N GLU A 466 3.42 21.07 -66.68
CA GLU A 466 2.33 21.95 -67.13
C GLU A 466 1.45 21.34 -68.25
N LYS A 467 2.01 20.44 -69.07
CA LYS A 467 1.25 19.69 -70.09
C LYS A 467 0.46 18.50 -69.52
N GLY A 468 0.45 18.33 -68.19
CA GLY A 468 -0.29 17.26 -67.50
C GLY A 468 0.39 15.90 -67.46
N HIS A 469 1.58 15.72 -68.04
CA HIS A 469 2.29 14.44 -67.98
C HIS A 469 2.76 14.15 -66.56
N GLU A 470 2.53 12.93 -66.09
CA GLU A 470 2.92 12.49 -64.75
C GLU A 470 4.02 11.42 -64.82
N TRP A 471 5.06 11.54 -63.99
CA TRP A 471 6.13 10.54 -63.94
C TRP A 471 6.82 10.50 -62.59
N ARG A 472 7.52 9.40 -62.33
CA ARG A 472 8.29 9.22 -61.11
C ARG A 472 9.79 9.39 -61.37
N ALA A 473 10.42 10.33 -60.67
CA ALA A 473 11.85 10.60 -60.81
C ALA A 473 12.48 11.00 -59.47
N MET A 474 13.79 10.81 -59.35
CA MET A 474 14.56 11.29 -58.19
C MET A 474 14.58 12.82 -58.17
N ILE A 475 14.44 13.42 -56.98
CA ILE A 475 14.52 14.88 -56.82
C ILE A 475 15.87 15.42 -57.30
N SER A 476 16.97 14.76 -56.95
CA SER A 476 18.31 15.12 -57.43
C SER A 476 18.42 15.15 -58.96
N ASN A 477 17.81 14.19 -59.65
CA ASN A 477 17.79 14.16 -61.12
C ASN A 477 16.99 15.33 -61.71
N ARG A 478 15.87 15.69 -61.09
CA ARG A 478 15.11 16.87 -61.51
C ARG A 478 15.90 18.15 -61.27
N ALA A 479 16.55 18.26 -60.12
CA ALA A 479 17.34 19.43 -59.71
C ALA A 479 18.53 19.72 -60.65
N ILE A 480 19.14 18.69 -61.24
CA ILE A 480 20.22 18.85 -62.25
C ILE A 480 19.70 19.05 -63.69
N GLY A 481 18.40 19.34 -63.86
CA GLY A 481 17.82 19.72 -65.16
C GLY A 481 17.19 18.58 -65.96
N ARG A 482 17.05 17.35 -65.44
CA ARG A 482 16.32 16.29 -66.15
C ARG A 482 14.80 16.53 -66.05
N GLY A 483 14.22 17.10 -67.09
CA GLY A 483 12.79 17.40 -67.20
C GLY A 483 11.91 16.23 -67.67
N CYS A 484 10.68 16.54 -68.06
CA CYS A 484 9.71 15.56 -68.57
C CYS A 484 10.18 14.94 -69.90
N ALA A 485 10.38 13.62 -69.93
CA ALA A 485 10.81 12.91 -71.13
C ALA A 485 9.78 12.99 -72.27
N GLN A 486 8.48 13.03 -71.94
CA GLN A 486 7.41 13.16 -72.93
C GLN A 486 7.43 14.55 -73.58
N CYS A 487 7.60 15.62 -72.78
CA CYS A 487 7.75 16.97 -73.33
C CYS A 487 8.98 17.11 -74.23
N ARG A 488 10.11 16.49 -73.86
CA ARG A 488 11.35 16.55 -74.67
C ARG A 488 11.16 15.91 -76.06
N ARG A 489 10.40 14.82 -76.15
CA ARG A 489 10.10 14.14 -77.43
C ARG A 489 9.18 14.96 -78.34
N SER A 490 8.30 15.79 -77.76
CA SER A 490 7.34 16.62 -78.52
C SER A 490 7.91 17.93 -79.10
N TYR A 491 9.18 18.28 -78.83
CA TYR A 491 9.87 19.48 -79.39
C TYR A 491 10.97 19.12 -80.41
N SER A 492 11.07 17.84 -80.83
CA SER A 492 12.14 17.34 -81.72
C SER A 492 11.67 17.11 -83.16
N VAL A 493 10.67 17.86 -83.63
CA VAL A 493 10.17 17.84 -85.02
C VAL A 493 10.48 19.17 -85.68
#